data_AF-A0A524AE31-F1
#
_entry.id   AF-A0A524AE31-F1
#
_cell.length_a   1.000
_cell.length_b   1.000
_cell.length_c   1.000
_cell.angle_alpha   90.00
_cell.angle_beta   90.00
_cell.angle_gamma   90.00
#
_symmetry.space_group_name_H-M   'P 1'
#
loop_
_entity.id
_entity.type
_entity.pdbx_description
1 polymer ?
#
loop_
_entity_poly.entity_id
_entity_poly.type
_entity_poly.pdbx_seq_one_letter_code
_entity_poly.pdbx_strand_id
1 'polypeptide(L)'
;SSKSVMANIAEGYGRYHYLDSLRFYYIARGSLNETINHIITAHDLGYIDKTLFQELYELEREAERTLNGYIGYVRRQKTGSETYGNKYILSPGETPISLTK
;
A
#
# COMPACT_ATOMS: atom_id res chain seq x y z
N SER A 1 9.91 4.67 -5.78
CA SER A 1 9.33 3.98 -4.61
C SER A 1 8.76 4.96 -3.58
N SER A 2 9.54 5.78 -2.86
CA SER A 2 9.04 6.58 -1.71
C SER A 2 7.83 7.50 -1.99
N LYS A 3 7.88 8.33 -3.04
CA LYS A 3 6.77 9.23 -3.42
C LYS A 3 5.47 8.48 -3.79
N SER A 4 5.61 7.26 -4.30
CA SER A 4 4.49 6.40 -4.71
C SER A 4 3.67 5.93 -3.51
N VAL A 5 4.28 5.80 -2.32
CA VAL A 5 3.58 5.41 -1.09
C VAL A 5 2.45 6.40 -0.80
N MET A 6 2.79 7.69 -0.72
CA MET A 6 1.81 8.76 -0.48
C MET A 6 0.77 8.87 -1.59
N ALA A 7 1.19 8.79 -2.86
CA ALA A 7 0.28 8.89 -3.99
C ALA A 7 -0.79 7.79 -3.96
N ASN A 8 -0.39 6.54 -3.68
CA ASN A 8 -1.34 5.44 -3.58
C ASN A 8 -2.22 5.52 -2.33
N ILE A 9 -1.72 6.03 -1.19
CA ILE A 9 -2.56 6.26 -0.02
C ILE A 9 -3.64 7.32 -0.34
N ALA A 10 -3.28 8.43 -0.97
CA ALA A 10 -4.23 9.47 -1.36
C ALA A 10 -5.27 8.95 -2.36
N GLU A 11 -4.83 8.20 -3.38
CA GLU A 11 -5.71 7.59 -4.38
C GLU A 11 -6.69 6.60 -3.74
N GLY A 12 -6.22 5.73 -2.85
CA GLY A 12 -7.06 4.79 -2.11
C GLY A 12 -8.06 5.46 -1.17
N TYR A 13 -7.65 6.57 -0.53
CA TYR A 13 -8.49 7.37 0.36
C TYR A 13 -9.69 7.99 -0.38
N GLY A 14 -9.51 8.35 -1.66
CA GLY A 14 -10.59 8.86 -2.51
C GLY A 14 -11.61 7.80 -2.96
N ARG A 15 -11.38 6.51 -2.71
CA ARG A 15 -12.27 5.44 -3.14
C ARG A 15 -13.41 5.21 -2.15
N TYR A 16 -14.61 5.02 -2.68
CA TYR A 16 -15.80 4.73 -1.87
C TYR A 16 -15.80 3.30 -1.32
N HIS A 17 -15.57 2.30 -2.19
CA HIS A 17 -15.66 0.90 -1.79
C HIS A 17 -14.36 0.44 -1.13
N TYR A 18 -14.46 -0.20 0.05
CA TYR A 18 -13.29 -0.57 0.85
C TYR A 18 -12.30 -1.49 0.11
N LEU A 19 -12.77 -2.43 -0.73
CA LEU A 19 -11.90 -3.29 -1.54
C LEU A 19 -11.10 -2.50 -2.58
N ASP A 20 -11.65 -1.40 -3.09
CA ASP A 20 -10.94 -0.52 -4.02
C ASP A 20 -9.86 0.29 -3.32
N SER A 21 -10.20 0.90 -2.17
CA SER A 21 -9.20 1.55 -1.32
C SER A 21 -8.05 0.60 -0.95
N LEU A 22 -8.37 -0.64 -0.55
CA LEU A 22 -7.39 -1.64 -0.14
C LEU A 22 -6.40 -1.99 -1.26
N ARG A 23 -6.84 -2.03 -2.53
CA ARG A 23 -5.96 -2.28 -3.68
C ARG A 23 -4.81 -1.28 -3.70
N PHE A 24 -5.12 0.01 -3.57
CA PHE A 24 -4.11 1.06 -3.55
C PHE A 24 -3.22 1.00 -2.31
N TYR A 25 -3.76 0.69 -1.13
CA TYR A 25 -2.93 0.55 0.07
C TYR A 25 -1.95 -0.63 -0.01
N TYR A 26 -2.30 -1.70 -0.71
CA TYR A 26 -1.35 -2.78 -1.00
C TYR A 26 -0.24 -2.35 -1.96
N ILE A 27 -0.55 -1.52 -2.97
CA ILE A 27 0.46 -0.92 -3.86
C ILE A 27 1.37 0.02 -3.06
N ALA A 28 0.80 0.83 -2.16
CA ALA A 28 1.57 1.69 -1.26
C ALA A 28 2.54 0.88 -0.39
N ARG A 29 2.10 -0.26 0.16
CA ARG A 29 2.97 -1.16 0.92
C ARG A 29 4.07 -1.79 0.06
N GLY A 30 3.77 -2.17 -1.17
CA GLY A 30 4.79 -2.62 -2.13
C GLY A 30 5.84 -1.53 -2.40
N SER A 31 5.39 -0.29 -2.62
CA SER A 31 6.27 0.87 -2.81
C SER A 31 7.14 1.17 -1.57
N LEU A 32 6.63 0.88 -0.36
CA LEU A 32 7.40 1.00 0.88
C LEU A 32 8.49 -0.08 0.96
N ASN A 33 8.15 -1.33 0.62
CA ASN A 33 9.12 -2.43 0.55
C ASN A 33 10.23 -2.18 -0.48
N GLU A 34 9.92 -1.55 -1.61
CA GLU A 34 10.95 -1.11 -2.57
C GLU A 34 11.84 -0.01 -1.98
N THR A 35 11.27 0.88 -1.14
CA THR A 35 12.03 1.95 -0.50
C THR A 35 13.04 1.38 0.50
N ILE A 36 12.66 0.42 1.34
CA ILE A 36 13.61 -0.22 2.26
C ILE A 36 14.70 -1.00 1.51
N ASN A 37 14.37 -1.65 0.40
CA ASN A 37 15.36 -2.30 -0.45
C ASN A 37 16.42 -1.31 -0.99
N HIS A 38 15.99 -0.13 -1.44
CA HIS A 38 16.92 0.92 -1.87
C HIS A 38 17.80 1.44 -0.71
N ILE A 39 17.24 1.58 0.50
CA ILE A 39 17.99 2.00 1.70
C ILE A 39 19.06 0.96 2.06
N ILE A 40 18.71 -0.34 2.07
CA ILE A 40 19.65 -1.43 2.30
C ILE A 40 20.75 -1.42 1.24
N THR A 41 20.37 -1.33 -0.04
CA THR A 41 21.33 -1.29 -1.15
C THR A 41 22.28 -0.08 -1.03
N ALA A 42 21.77 1.09 -0.65
CA ALA A 42 22.60 2.28 -0.47
C ALA A 42 23.61 2.13 0.68
N HIS A 43 23.24 1.45 1.76
CA HIS A 43 24.16 1.13 2.85
C HIS A 43 25.21 0.11 2.42
N ASP A 44 24.81 -0.97 1.73
CA ASP A 44 25.72 -2.02 1.26
C ASP A 44 26.76 -1.49 0.27
N LEU A 45 26.37 -0.50 -0.54
CA LEU A 45 27.27 0.20 -1.47
C LEU A 45 28.09 1.32 -0.81
N GLY A 46 27.92 1.57 0.49
CA GLY A 46 28.64 2.60 1.24
C GLY A 46 28.23 4.04 0.89
N TYR A 47 27.06 4.26 0.28
CA TYR A 47 26.53 5.60 0.00
C TYR A 47 25.95 6.29 1.23
N ILE A 48 25.54 5.51 2.24
CA ILE A 48 25.08 6.01 3.54
C ILE A 48 25.80 5.26 4.65
N ASP A 49 26.05 5.95 5.76
CA ASP A 49 26.64 5.33 6.93
C ASP A 49 25.61 4.52 7.74
N LYS A 50 26.11 3.79 8.74
CA LYS A 50 25.29 2.94 9.60
C LYS A 50 24.27 3.75 10.41
N THR A 51 24.60 4.98 10.80
CA THR A 51 23.72 5.83 11.61
C THR A 51 22.51 6.23 10.78
N LEU A 52 22.74 6.78 9.58
CA LEU A 52 21.67 7.17 8.66
C LEU A 52 20.86 5.95 8.18
N PHE A 53 21.51 4.82 7.93
CA PHE A 53 20.81 3.57 7.62
C PHE A 53 19.83 3.18 8.73
N GLN A 54 20.28 3.19 9.99
CA GLN A 54 19.45 2.80 11.12
C GLN A 54 18.25 3.74 11.30
N GLU A 55 18.46 5.05 11.17
CA GLU A 55 17.38 6.06 11.21
C GLU A 55 16.33 5.82 10.13
N LEU A 56 16.77 5.64 8.88
CA LEU A 56 15.86 5.41 7.75
C LEU A 56 15.14 4.06 7.85
N TYR A 57 15.84 3.03 8.33
CA TYR A 57 15.27 1.70 8.56
C TYR A 57 14.17 1.76 9.62
N GLU A 58 14.41 2.41 10.76
CA GLU A 58 13.41 2.56 11.82
C GLU A 58 12.19 3.34 11.37
N LEU A 59 12.40 4.43 10.61
CA LEU A 59 11.31 5.23 10.04
C LEU A 59 10.45 4.39 9.07
N GLU A 60 11.08 3.57 8.23
CA GLU A 60 10.34 2.68 7.33
C GLU A 60 9.52 1.65 8.11
N ARG A 61 10.08 1.03 9.16
CA ARG A 61 9.37 0.07 10.02
C ARG A 61 8.17 0.70 10.74
N GLU A 62 8.27 1.95 11.14
CA GLU A 62 7.14 2.70 11.70
C GLU A 62 6.06 2.96 10.65
N ALA A 63 6.44 3.40 9.45
CA ALA A 63 5.52 3.60 8.34
C ALA A 63 4.80 2.30 7.94
N GLU A 64 5.51 1.16 7.90
CA GLU A 64 4.95 -0.14 7.54
C GLU A 64 3.92 -0.61 8.58
N ARG A 65 4.25 -0.49 9.88
CA ARG A 65 3.32 -0.81 10.97
C ARG A 65 2.06 0.04 10.91
N THR A 66 2.22 1.34 10.66
CA THR A 66 1.10 2.28 10.55
C THR A 66 0.21 1.95 9.37
N LEU A 67 0.80 1.73 8.19
CA LEU A 67 0.06 1.35 6.98
C LEU A 67 -0.67 0.02 7.15
N ASN A 68 -0.03 -0.99 7.74
CA ASN A 68 -0.66 -2.28 8.01
C ASN A 68 -1.83 -2.16 9.00
N GLY A 69 -1.70 -1.33 10.03
CA GLY A 69 -2.79 -1.00 10.95
C GLY A 69 -3.97 -0.35 10.24
N TYR A 70 -3.68 0.62 9.35
CA TYR A 70 -4.70 1.31 8.55
C TYR A 70 -5.41 0.40 7.56
N ILE A 71 -4.66 -0.46 6.84
CA ILE A 71 -5.22 -1.52 5.98
C ILE A 71 -6.18 -2.41 6.77
N GLY A 72 -5.78 -2.83 7.98
CA GLY A 72 -6.62 -3.64 8.85
C GLY A 72 -7.90 -2.91 9.26
N TYR A 73 -7.79 -1.62 9.60
CA TYR A 73 -8.93 -0.77 9.92
C TYR A 73 -9.91 -0.66 8.75
N VAL A 74 -9.45 -0.30 7.56
CA VAL A 74 -10.32 -0.13 6.36
C VAL A 74 -11.00 -1.43 5.98
N ARG A 75 -10.28 -2.57 6.06
CA ARG A 75 -10.86 -3.88 5.79
C ARG A 75 -12.04 -4.21 6.72
N ARG A 76 -12.00 -3.76 7.99
CA ARG A 76 -13.09 -3.99 8.96
C ARG A 76 -14.29 -3.08 8.73
N GLN A 77 -14.10 -1.89 8.15
CA GLN A 77 -15.21 -0.96 7.89
C GLN A 77 -16.21 -1.50 6.87
N LYS A 78 -15.75 -2.31 5.89
CA LYS A 78 -16.60 -2.88 4.83
C LYS A 78 -17.47 -1.84 4.09
N THR A 79 -17.01 -0.59 4.03
CA THR A 79 -17.75 0.51 3.39
C THR A 79 -18.10 0.16 1.94
N GLY A 80 -19.39 0.28 1.61
CA GLY A 80 -19.92 -0.04 0.28
C GLY A 80 -20.27 -1.52 0.06
N SER A 81 -20.08 -2.42 1.04
CA SER A 81 -20.38 -3.85 0.85
C SER A 81 -21.87 -4.12 0.61
N GLU A 82 -22.76 -3.30 1.16
CA GLU A 82 -24.21 -3.43 0.98
C GLU A 82 -24.68 -2.87 -0.38
N THR A 83 -23.93 -1.93 -0.97
CA THR A 83 -24.31 -1.23 -2.20
C THR A 83 -23.61 -1.77 -3.44
N TYR A 84 -22.39 -2.31 -3.32
CA TYR A 84 -21.58 -2.85 -4.43
C TYR A 84 -21.23 -4.34 -4.28
N GLY A 85 -21.75 -5.00 -3.23
CA GLY A 85 -21.43 -6.40 -2.92
C GLY A 85 -19.94 -6.62 -2.59
N ASN A 86 -19.52 -7.88 -2.45
CA ASN A 86 -18.10 -8.21 -2.19
C ASN A 86 -17.22 -8.20 -3.45
N LYS A 87 -17.73 -7.80 -4.61
CA LYS A 87 -17.00 -7.84 -5.88
C LYS A 87 -16.67 -6.43 -6.33
N TYR A 88 -15.45 -6.27 -6.83
CA TYR A 88 -15.05 -5.11 -7.61
C TYR A 88 -15.95 -5.06 -8.85
N ILE A 89 -16.82 -4.06 -8.95
CA ILE A 89 -17.61 -3.83 -10.17
C ILE A 89 -16.69 -3.08 -11.12
N LEU A 90 -16.34 -3.76 -12.21
CA LEU A 90 -15.47 -3.24 -13.26
C LEU A 90 -16.09 -1.98 -13.86
N SER A 91 -15.25 -0.97 -14.09
CA SER A 91 -15.69 0.19 -14.85
C SER A 91 -16.01 -0.22 -16.31
N PRO A 92 -16.92 0.48 -17.01
CA PRO A 92 -17.29 0.14 -18.37
C PRO A 92 -16.05 0.06 -19.28
N GLY A 93 -15.65 -1.15 -19.68
CA GLY A 93 -14.46 -1.42 -20.48
C GLY A 93 -13.41 -2.34 -19.84
N GLU A 94 -13.48 -2.61 -18.53
CA GLU A 94 -12.58 -3.56 -17.88
C GLU A 94 -13.17 -4.99 -17.91
N THR A 95 -12.37 -5.99 -18.28
CA THR A 95 -12.81 -7.41 -18.35
C THR A 95 -12.51 -8.13 -17.04
N PRO A 96 -13.45 -8.91 -16.45
CA PRO A 96 -13.17 -9.67 -15.24
C PRO A 96 -12.23 -10.82 -15.56
N ILE A 97 -11.08 -10.88 -14.87
CA ILE A 97 -10.30 -12.12 -14.81
C ILE A 97 -11.14 -13.11 -14.00
N SER A 98 -11.73 -14.07 -14.70
CA SER A 98 -12.65 -15.06 -14.16
C SER A 98 -12.00 -15.90 -13.06
N LEU A 99 -12.41 -15.70 -11.80
CA LEU A 99 -12.19 -16.69 -10.76
C LEU A 99 -13.25 -17.78 -10.91
N THR A 100 -12.83 -18.86 -11.54
CA THR A 100 -13.59 -20.10 -11.72
C THR A 100 -13.49 -20.94 -10.45
N LYS A 101 -14.67 -21.34 -9.96
CA LYS A 101 -15.00 -22.32 -8.89
C LYS A 101 -14.80 -21.86 -7.44
#